data_AF-U6RBG2-F1
#
_entry.id   AF-U6RBG2-F1
#
_cell.length_a   1.000
_cell.length_b   1.000
_cell.length_c   1.000
_cell.angle_alpha   90.00
_cell.angle_beta   90.00
_cell.angle_gamma   90.00
#
_symmetry.space_group_name_H-M   'P 1'
#
loop_
_entity.id
_entity.type
_entity.pdbx_description
1 polymer ?
#
loop_
_entity_poly.entity_id
_entity_poly.type
_entity_poly.pdbx_seq_one_letter_code
_entity_poly.pdbx_strand_id
1 'polypeptide(L)'
;MVFNNSGEKETYIFQESGILIISLNGKVTNATWQYIPANKSLIISGNEQSYMVHAAYVDNILFVLQVDGTKECAFLIDENNRQNFQPKSYNDIKKHFEVKEQKLLQKQTTEYLKTESLVKQKEKERKAKRRKEEKEKRIEQLRFKADGIRHVNGWMQIFIFVVSWILFSILVSIVCSFEKTPWLVAILLPLIGGPCFVFFIPCYMITLIKNKKVKDWKKKYPNDAVNQYL
;
A
#
# COMPACT_ATOMS: atom_id res chain seq x y z
N MET A 1 -7.34 19.97 -45.75
CA MET A 1 -6.41 21.09 -46.00
C MET A 1 -4.99 20.64 -45.75
N VAL A 2 -4.09 20.91 -46.69
CA VAL A 2 -2.64 20.64 -46.63
C VAL A 2 -1.91 21.94 -46.97
N PHE A 3 -0.76 22.18 -46.36
CA PHE A 3 0.18 23.19 -46.85
C PHE A 3 1.22 22.46 -47.70
N ASN A 4 1.31 22.81 -48.98
CA ASN A 4 2.34 22.24 -49.84
C ASN A 4 3.74 22.73 -49.38
N ASN A 5 4.81 22.17 -49.96
CA ASN A 5 6.19 22.59 -49.63
C ASN A 5 6.45 24.08 -49.93
N SER A 6 5.57 24.74 -50.70
CA SER A 6 5.61 26.17 -51.01
C SER A 6 4.80 27.03 -50.02
N GLY A 7 4.13 26.43 -49.04
CA GLY A 7 3.31 27.12 -48.03
C GLY A 7 1.90 27.52 -48.51
N GLU A 8 1.48 27.07 -49.70
CA GLU A 8 0.17 27.36 -50.26
C GLU A 8 -0.89 26.38 -49.74
N LYS A 9 -2.12 26.88 -49.62
CA LYS A 9 -3.25 26.06 -49.18
C LYS A 9 -3.70 25.17 -50.33
N GLU A 10 -3.67 23.87 -50.06
CA GLU A 10 -4.18 22.83 -50.94
C GLU A 10 -5.33 22.07 -50.25
N THR A 11 -6.48 22.00 -50.90
CA THR A 11 -7.67 21.32 -50.38
C THR A 11 -8.04 20.17 -51.30
N TYR A 12 -8.24 19.00 -50.69
CA TYR A 12 -8.62 17.76 -51.35
C TYR A 12 -10.05 17.40 -50.92
N ILE A 13 -10.94 17.15 -51.87
CA ILE A 13 -12.33 16.78 -51.63
C ILE A 13 -12.59 15.43 -52.32
N PHE A 14 -12.73 14.39 -51.51
CA PHE A 14 -13.05 13.04 -51.96
C PHE A 14 -14.56 12.90 -52.05
N GLN A 15 -15.10 12.64 -53.24
CA GLN A 15 -16.52 12.39 -53.47
C GLN A 15 -16.81 10.90 -53.56
N GLU A 16 -17.98 10.46 -53.06
CA GLU A 16 -18.42 9.06 -53.14
C GLU A 16 -18.53 8.53 -54.59
N SER A 17 -18.70 9.43 -55.56
CA SER A 17 -18.71 9.13 -57.00
C SER A 17 -17.36 8.64 -57.55
N GLY A 18 -16.29 8.63 -56.75
CA GLY A 18 -14.92 8.33 -57.18
C GLY A 18 -14.20 9.52 -57.82
N ILE A 19 -14.76 10.73 -57.72
CA ILE A 19 -14.12 11.97 -58.18
C ILE A 19 -13.34 12.59 -57.02
N LEU A 20 -12.11 13.02 -57.29
CA LEU A 20 -11.25 13.77 -56.39
C LEU A 20 -11.11 15.20 -56.95
N ILE A 21 -11.50 16.18 -56.14
CA ILE A 21 -11.32 17.59 -56.48
C ILE A 21 -10.12 18.12 -55.70
N ILE A 22 -9.13 18.64 -56.41
CA ILE A 22 -7.92 19.25 -55.83
C ILE A 22 -7.99 20.75 -56.09
N SER A 23 -7.98 21.56 -55.04
CA SER A 23 -8.01 23.02 -55.10
C SER A 23 -6.73 23.60 -54.53
N LEU A 24 -5.92 24.23 -55.39
CA LEU A 24 -4.71 24.94 -55.01
C LEU A 24 -4.97 26.44 -55.08
N ASN A 25 -5.05 27.12 -53.93
CA ASN A 25 -5.38 28.56 -53.85
C ASN A 25 -6.63 28.95 -54.68
N GLY A 26 -7.62 28.07 -54.78
CA GLY A 26 -8.86 28.29 -55.55
C GLY A 26 -8.82 27.84 -57.01
N LYS A 27 -7.67 27.44 -57.56
CA LYS A 27 -7.60 26.77 -58.88
C LYS A 27 -7.93 25.30 -58.72
N VAL A 28 -8.93 24.83 -59.46
CA VAL A 28 -9.48 23.47 -59.32
C VAL A 28 -8.95 22.56 -60.43
N THR A 29 -8.48 21.38 -60.03
CA THR A 29 -8.14 20.26 -60.92
C THR A 29 -8.97 19.05 -60.53
N ASN A 30 -9.54 18.37 -61.52
CA ASN A 30 -10.31 17.14 -61.32
C ASN A 30 -9.39 15.93 -61.51
N ALA A 31 -9.48 15.00 -60.57
CA ALA A 31 -8.83 13.70 -60.58
C ALA A 31 -9.86 12.61 -60.22
N THR A 32 -9.48 11.35 -60.28
CA THR A 32 -10.32 10.24 -59.80
C THR A 32 -9.63 9.49 -58.67
N TRP A 33 -10.43 8.89 -57.79
CA TRP A 33 -9.92 8.05 -56.71
C TRP A 33 -10.74 6.76 -56.60
N GLN A 34 -10.07 5.68 -56.19
CA GLN A 34 -10.70 4.38 -55.98
C GLN A 34 -10.06 3.67 -54.78
N TYR A 35 -10.88 3.10 -53.91
CA TYR A 35 -10.39 2.25 -52.83
C TYR A 35 -10.24 0.80 -53.29
N ILE A 36 -9.10 0.19 -52.96
CA ILE A 36 -8.78 -1.22 -53.19
C ILE A 36 -8.76 -1.94 -51.86
N PRO A 37 -9.83 -2.68 -51.50
CA PRO A 37 -9.91 -3.38 -50.22
C PRO A 37 -8.83 -4.45 -50.02
N ALA A 38 -8.42 -5.13 -51.10
CA ALA A 38 -7.44 -6.23 -51.05
C ALA A 38 -6.08 -5.79 -50.51
N ASN A 39 -5.65 -4.56 -50.82
CA ASN A 39 -4.38 -3.99 -50.34
C ASN A 39 -4.59 -2.86 -49.32
N LYS A 40 -5.85 -2.58 -48.93
CA LYS A 40 -6.24 -1.45 -48.08
C LYS A 40 -5.65 -0.11 -48.55
N SER A 41 -5.54 0.06 -49.87
CA SER A 41 -4.92 1.21 -50.50
C SER A 41 -5.94 2.02 -51.31
N LEU A 42 -5.61 3.27 -51.59
CA LEU A 42 -6.34 4.13 -52.51
C LEU A 42 -5.51 4.27 -53.78
N ILE A 43 -6.14 4.19 -54.94
CA ILE A 43 -5.55 4.67 -56.20
C ILE A 43 -6.07 6.09 -56.42
N ILE A 44 -5.16 7.01 -56.68
CA ILE A 44 -5.46 8.39 -57.10
C ILE A 44 -4.92 8.55 -58.51
N SER A 45 -5.80 8.79 -59.48
CA SER A 45 -5.45 8.96 -60.88
C SER A 45 -5.61 10.41 -61.28
N GLY A 46 -4.49 11.05 -61.64
CA GLY A 46 -4.45 12.38 -62.24
C GLY A 46 -4.47 12.32 -63.78
N ASN A 47 -4.15 13.45 -64.41
CA ASN A 47 -4.20 13.57 -65.88
C ASN A 47 -3.18 12.69 -66.61
N GLU A 48 -2.01 12.41 -66.00
CA GLU A 48 -0.91 11.70 -66.67
C GLU A 48 -0.43 10.45 -65.91
N GLN A 49 -0.68 10.37 -64.60
CA GLN A 49 -0.14 9.31 -63.73
C GLN A 49 -1.13 8.94 -62.62
N SER A 50 -1.04 7.68 -62.21
CA SER A 50 -1.82 7.12 -61.09
C SER A 50 -0.88 6.70 -59.97
N TYR A 51 -1.24 7.08 -58.75
CA TYR A 51 -0.50 6.76 -57.55
C TYR A 51 -1.33 5.82 -56.69
N MET A 52 -0.70 4.74 -56.22
CA MET A 52 -1.26 3.91 -55.16
C MET A 52 -0.76 4.45 -53.83
N VAL A 53 -1.67 4.73 -52.90
CA VAL A 53 -1.36 5.30 -51.59
C VAL A 53 -2.01 4.49 -50.48
N HIS A 54 -1.29 4.33 -49.38
CA HIS A 54 -1.82 3.76 -48.14
C HIS A 54 -2.35 4.87 -47.26
N ALA A 55 -3.62 4.74 -46.87
CA ALA A 55 -4.29 5.72 -46.02
C ALA A 55 -4.23 5.29 -44.55
N ALA A 56 -3.84 6.21 -43.67
CA ALA A 56 -3.85 6.00 -42.23
C ALA A 56 -4.41 7.24 -41.51
N TYR A 57 -5.13 7.03 -40.41
CA TYR A 57 -5.62 8.12 -39.57
C TYR A 57 -4.86 8.16 -38.26
N VAL A 58 -4.33 9.32 -37.92
CA VAL A 58 -3.54 9.58 -36.71
C VAL A 58 -4.31 10.57 -35.83
N ASP A 59 -4.57 10.13 -34.59
CA ASP A 59 -5.18 10.95 -33.53
C ASP A 59 -6.53 11.59 -33.86
N ASN A 60 -7.26 11.02 -34.81
CA ASN A 60 -8.50 11.58 -35.34
C ASN A 60 -8.41 13.01 -35.90
N ILE A 61 -7.21 13.45 -36.21
CA ILE A 61 -6.89 14.82 -36.62
C ILE A 61 -6.18 14.83 -37.97
N LEU A 62 -5.29 13.85 -38.19
CA LEU A 62 -4.38 13.83 -39.31
C LEU A 62 -4.60 12.58 -40.15
N PHE A 63 -4.95 12.78 -41.41
CA PHE A 63 -5.11 11.74 -42.41
C PHE A 63 -3.84 11.69 -43.26
N VAL A 64 -3.09 10.60 -43.18
CA VAL A 64 -1.82 10.39 -43.87
C VAL A 64 -2.08 9.57 -45.13
N LEU A 65 -1.56 10.02 -46.25
CA LEU A 65 -1.49 9.23 -47.49
C LEU A 65 -0.02 8.99 -47.83
N GLN A 66 0.44 7.74 -47.70
CA GLN A 66 1.80 7.36 -48.08
C GLN A 66 1.80 6.71 -49.45
N VAL A 67 2.67 7.16 -50.36
CA VAL A 67 2.80 6.54 -51.69
C VAL A 67 3.43 5.15 -51.55
N ASP A 68 2.82 4.17 -52.21
CA ASP A 68 3.27 2.78 -52.14
C ASP A 68 4.68 2.64 -52.73
N GLY A 69 5.55 1.92 -52.01
CA GLY A 69 6.94 1.76 -52.39
C GLY A 69 7.86 2.97 -52.14
N THR A 70 7.37 4.09 -51.60
CA THR A 70 8.21 5.26 -51.27
C THR A 70 8.05 5.73 -49.82
N LYS A 71 8.87 6.71 -49.42
CA LYS A 71 8.77 7.41 -48.12
C LYS A 71 7.99 8.73 -48.24
N GLU A 72 7.41 9.00 -49.39
CA GLU A 72 6.66 10.23 -49.63
C GLU A 72 5.27 10.12 -49.03
N CYS A 73 4.93 11.07 -48.18
CA CYS A 73 3.65 11.10 -47.46
C CYS A 73 3.01 12.48 -47.61
N ALA A 74 1.71 12.50 -47.88
CA ALA A 74 0.88 13.67 -47.76
C ALA A 74 0.12 13.65 -46.42
N PHE A 75 0.04 14.82 -45.79
CA PHE A 75 -0.63 14.98 -44.50
C PHE A 75 -1.86 15.88 -44.67
N LEU A 76 -3.03 15.26 -44.59
CA LEU A 76 -4.33 15.90 -44.73
C LEU A 76 -4.96 16.16 -43.37
N ILE A 77 -5.53 17.34 -43.18
CA ILE A 77 -6.33 17.66 -42.00
C ILE A 77 -7.76 17.89 -42.43
N ASP A 78 -8.70 17.30 -41.68
CA ASP A 78 -10.13 17.53 -41.87
C ASP A 78 -10.50 18.97 -41.51
N GLU A 79 -11.07 19.69 -42.48
CA GLU A 79 -11.54 21.07 -42.26
C GLU A 79 -12.79 21.15 -41.39
N ASN A 80 -13.52 20.05 -41.21
CA ASN A 80 -14.73 20.00 -40.39
C ASN A 80 -14.44 19.82 -38.90
N ASN A 81 -13.23 19.41 -38.51
CA ASN A 81 -12.78 19.28 -37.12
C ASN A 81 -12.45 20.65 -36.46
N ARG A 82 -13.31 21.66 -36.71
CA ARG A 82 -13.07 23.07 -36.38
C ARG A 82 -13.00 23.37 -34.88
N GLN A 83 -13.54 22.50 -34.02
CA GLN A 83 -13.65 22.81 -32.60
C GLN A 83 -12.32 22.66 -31.83
N ASN A 84 -11.42 21.77 -32.27
CA ASN A 84 -10.24 21.41 -31.45
C ASN A 84 -8.88 21.71 -32.09
N PHE A 85 -8.78 21.81 -33.42
CA PHE A 85 -7.48 21.98 -34.09
C PHE A 85 -7.61 22.71 -35.43
N GLN A 86 -7.10 23.94 -35.51
CA GLN A 86 -7.07 24.75 -36.75
C GLN A 86 -5.64 25.28 -36.99
N PRO A 87 -4.71 24.43 -37.43
CA PRO A 87 -3.36 24.88 -37.74
C PRO A 87 -3.40 25.79 -38.98
N LYS A 88 -2.74 26.95 -38.89
CA LYS A 88 -2.60 27.90 -40.01
C LYS A 88 -1.28 27.72 -40.74
N SER A 89 -0.40 26.88 -40.20
CA SER A 89 0.90 26.57 -40.76
C SER A 89 1.35 25.18 -40.31
N TYR A 90 2.32 24.61 -41.04
CA TYR A 90 3.01 23.39 -40.61
C TYR A 90 3.61 23.52 -39.19
N ASN A 91 4.11 24.71 -38.83
CA ASN A 91 4.69 24.95 -37.52
C ASN A 91 3.67 24.82 -36.38
N ASP A 92 2.41 25.19 -36.63
CA ASP A 92 1.33 25.01 -35.65
C ASP A 92 1.02 23.52 -35.41
N ILE A 93 1.10 22.72 -36.48
CA ILE A 93 0.94 21.26 -36.40
C ILE A 93 2.06 20.67 -35.57
N LYS A 94 3.31 20.99 -35.92
CA LYS A 94 4.49 20.53 -35.20
C LYS A 94 4.42 20.88 -33.71
N LYS A 95 4.14 22.14 -33.39
CA LYS A 95 4.01 22.63 -32.01
C LYS A 95 2.91 21.91 -31.24
N HIS A 96 1.78 21.58 -31.87
CA HIS A 96 0.72 20.84 -31.21
C HIS A 96 1.18 19.44 -30.77
N PHE A 97 1.85 18.71 -31.66
CA PHE A 97 2.37 17.38 -31.34
C PHE A 97 3.50 17.44 -30.29
N GLU A 98 4.41 18.42 -30.39
CA GLU A 98 5.45 18.63 -29.37
C GLU A 98 4.85 18.89 -27.97
N VAL A 99 3.85 19.78 -27.87
CA VAL A 99 3.17 20.06 -26.60
C VAL A 99 2.42 18.82 -26.08
N LYS A 100 1.81 18.04 -26.97
CA LYS A 100 1.11 16.80 -26.60
C LYS A 100 2.09 15.77 -26.05
N GLU A 101 3.22 15.58 -26.70
CA GLU A 101 4.30 14.69 -26.25
C GLU A 101 4.86 15.14 -24.91
N GLN A 102 5.16 16.43 -24.74
CA GLN A 102 5.62 16.99 -23.46
C GLN A 102 4.63 16.74 -22.33
N LYS A 103 3.32 16.90 -22.59
CA LYS A 103 2.28 16.61 -21.60
C LYS A 103 2.23 15.12 -21.23
N LEU A 104 2.48 14.22 -22.17
CA LEU A 104 2.54 12.78 -21.89
C LEU A 104 3.75 12.44 -21.01
N LEU A 105 4.93 12.98 -21.34
CA LEU A 105 6.14 12.80 -20.54
C LEU A 105 6.00 13.38 -19.13
N GLN A 106 5.38 14.55 -18.99
CA GLN A 106 5.08 15.16 -17.69
C GLN A 106 4.12 14.30 -16.86
N LYS A 107 3.09 13.72 -17.47
CA LYS A 107 2.16 12.80 -16.79
C LYS A 107 2.89 11.55 -16.30
N GLN A 108 3.68 10.91 -17.16
CA GLN A 108 4.48 9.74 -16.80
C GLN A 108 5.46 10.04 -15.66
N THR A 109 6.16 11.18 -15.73
CA THR A 109 7.09 11.61 -14.68
C THR A 109 6.35 11.85 -13.37
N THR A 110 5.17 12.49 -13.42
CA THR A 110 4.34 12.75 -12.23
C THR A 110 3.84 11.45 -11.60
N GLU A 111 3.41 10.48 -12.41
CA GLU A 111 2.98 9.15 -11.95
C GLU A 111 4.13 8.35 -11.33
N TYR A 112 5.30 8.40 -11.95
CA TYR A 112 6.52 7.80 -11.41
C TYR A 112 6.87 8.39 -10.04
N LEU A 113 6.93 9.71 -9.91
CA LEU A 113 7.24 10.40 -8.64
C LEU A 113 6.21 10.11 -7.56
N LYS A 114 4.91 10.07 -7.91
CA LYS A 114 3.84 9.67 -6.98
C LYS A 114 4.07 8.24 -6.50
N THR A 115 4.34 7.31 -7.39
CA THR A 115 4.59 5.90 -7.06
C THR A 115 5.81 5.75 -6.15
N GLU A 116 6.90 6.43 -6.47
CA GLU A 116 8.13 6.43 -5.66
C GLU A 116 7.87 6.99 -4.25
N SER A 117 7.11 8.08 -4.13
CA SER A 117 6.75 8.68 -2.83
C SER A 117 5.91 7.72 -1.97
N LEU A 118 4.96 7.00 -2.58
CA LEU A 118 4.12 6.00 -1.90
C LEU A 118 4.95 4.80 -1.42
N VAL A 119 5.90 4.34 -2.24
CA VAL A 119 6.82 3.26 -1.84
C VAL A 119 7.68 3.69 -0.66
N LYS A 120 8.29 4.88 -0.73
CA LYS A 120 9.08 5.45 0.38
C LYS A 120 8.26 5.60 1.67
N GLN A 121 7.01 6.01 1.57
CA GLN A 121 6.11 6.11 2.72
C GLN A 121 5.79 4.72 3.31
N LYS A 122 5.40 3.75 2.48
CA LYS A 122 5.13 2.37 2.91
C LYS A 122 6.36 1.73 3.56
N GLU A 123 7.56 1.99 3.06
CA GLU A 123 8.80 1.51 3.67
C GLU A 123 9.04 2.12 5.06
N LYS A 124 8.81 3.43 5.21
CA LYS A 124 8.92 4.11 6.51
C LYS A 124 7.92 3.52 7.51
N GLU A 125 6.67 3.30 7.10
CA GLU A 125 5.63 2.68 7.91
C GLU A 125 6.00 1.24 8.31
N ARG A 126 6.48 0.42 7.36
CA ARG A 126 6.97 -0.94 7.65
C ARG A 126 8.15 -0.93 8.62
N LYS A 127 9.11 -0.02 8.47
CA LYS A 127 10.23 0.16 9.40
C LYS A 127 9.75 0.58 10.79
N ALA A 128 8.80 1.50 10.89
CA ALA A 128 8.20 1.92 12.15
C ALA A 128 7.44 0.78 12.84
N LYS A 129 6.68 -0.02 12.08
CA LYS A 129 5.96 -1.18 12.60
C LYS A 129 6.91 -2.24 13.15
N ARG A 130 7.97 -2.61 12.41
CA ARG A 130 9.02 -3.54 12.90
C ARG A 130 9.67 -3.05 14.19
N ARG A 131 10.00 -1.76 14.29
CA ARG A 131 10.55 -1.17 15.53
C ARG A 131 9.58 -1.26 16.70
N LYS A 132 8.26 -1.12 16.47
CA LYS A 132 7.24 -1.29 17.52
C LYS A 132 7.16 -2.75 17.96
N GLU A 133 7.08 -3.69 17.01
CA GLU A 133 7.04 -5.13 17.30
C GLU A 133 8.30 -5.61 18.03
N GLU A 134 9.49 -5.14 17.65
CA GLU A 134 10.75 -5.44 18.35
C GLU A 134 10.76 -4.91 19.79
N LYS A 135 10.22 -3.70 20.00
CA LYS A 135 10.06 -3.13 21.35
C LYS A 135 9.08 -3.94 22.18
N GLU A 136 7.95 -4.33 21.61
CA GLU A 136 6.95 -5.17 22.28
C GLU A 136 7.53 -6.53 22.67
N LYS A 137 8.22 -7.22 21.74
CA LYS A 137 8.92 -8.49 22.04
C LYS A 137 9.97 -8.32 23.13
N ARG A 138 10.72 -7.22 23.12
CA ARG A 138 11.70 -6.92 24.17
C ARG A 138 11.02 -6.72 25.52
N ILE A 139 9.90 -5.99 25.57
CA ILE A 139 9.11 -5.78 26.79
C ILE A 139 8.56 -7.12 27.30
N GLU A 140 8.03 -7.97 26.42
CA GLU A 140 7.51 -9.29 26.77
C GLU A 140 8.62 -10.18 27.33
N GLN A 141 9.81 -10.20 26.72
CA GLN A 141 10.97 -10.90 27.25
C GLN A 141 11.39 -10.40 28.65
N LEU A 142 11.35 -9.08 28.88
CA LEU A 142 11.65 -8.51 30.19
C LEU A 142 10.61 -8.91 31.23
N ARG A 143 9.32 -8.91 30.87
CA ARG A 143 8.22 -9.39 31.73
C ARG A 143 8.36 -10.87 32.05
N PHE A 144 8.64 -11.72 31.06
CA PHE A 144 8.87 -13.14 31.27
C PHE A 144 10.04 -13.42 32.22
N LYS A 145 11.15 -12.68 32.07
CA LYS A 145 12.27 -12.73 33.02
C LYS A 145 11.86 -12.30 34.43
N ALA A 146 11.09 -11.22 34.55
CA ALA A 146 10.58 -10.73 35.83
C ALA A 146 9.68 -11.77 36.52
N ASP A 147 8.78 -12.40 35.77
CA ASP A 147 7.92 -13.48 36.27
C ASP A 147 8.74 -14.69 36.71
N GLY A 148 9.78 -15.06 35.96
CA GLY A 148 10.72 -16.11 36.35
C GLY A 148 11.43 -15.84 37.69
N ILE A 149 11.78 -14.58 37.97
CA ILE A 149 12.39 -14.18 39.24
C ILE A 149 11.36 -14.21 40.39
N ARG A 150 10.13 -13.74 40.14
CA ARG A 150 9.02 -13.79 41.10
C ARG A 150 8.47 -15.20 41.30
N HIS A 151 8.79 -16.13 40.41
CA HIS A 151 8.30 -17.51 40.46
C HIS A 151 8.73 -18.21 41.76
N VAL A 152 7.77 -18.88 42.39
CA VAL A 152 7.98 -19.75 43.55
C VAL A 152 7.56 -21.15 43.13
N ASN A 153 8.43 -22.13 43.34
CA ASN A 153 8.20 -23.52 42.94
C ASN A 153 6.85 -24.04 43.48
N GLY A 154 6.06 -24.74 42.66
CA GLY A 154 4.74 -25.24 43.05
C GLY A 154 4.78 -26.17 44.26
N TRP A 155 5.79 -27.04 44.33
CA TRP A 155 6.02 -27.90 45.49
C TRP A 155 6.27 -27.11 46.77
N MET A 156 7.00 -25.99 46.70
CA MET A 156 7.21 -25.11 47.85
C MET A 156 5.92 -24.42 48.28
N GLN A 157 5.05 -24.03 47.33
CA GLN A 157 3.76 -23.46 47.66
C GLN A 157 2.87 -24.49 48.37
N ILE A 158 2.73 -25.69 47.81
CA ILE A 158 1.95 -26.78 48.41
C ILE A 158 2.48 -27.10 49.81
N PHE A 159 3.81 -27.18 49.96
CA PHE A 159 4.44 -27.41 51.26
C PHE A 159 4.04 -26.35 52.29
N ILE A 160 4.02 -25.06 51.94
CA ILE A 160 3.58 -23.99 52.84
C ILE A 160 2.11 -24.16 53.25
N PHE A 161 1.23 -24.51 52.31
CA PHE A 161 -0.18 -24.78 52.62
C PHE A 161 -0.35 -25.99 53.55
N VAL A 162 0.37 -27.08 53.29
CA VAL A 162 0.34 -28.31 54.11
C VAL A 162 0.85 -28.04 55.53
N VAL A 163 1.98 -27.34 55.66
CA VAL A 163 2.52 -26.97 56.98
C VAL A 163 1.53 -26.10 57.76
N SER A 164 0.90 -25.12 57.09
CA SER A 164 -0.09 -24.25 57.74
C SER A 164 -1.33 -25.03 58.20
N TRP A 165 -1.80 -25.99 57.39
CA TRP A 165 -2.90 -26.87 57.74
C TRP A 165 -2.59 -27.76 58.96
N ILE A 166 -1.39 -28.34 59.00
CA ILE A 166 -0.94 -29.18 60.12
C ILE A 166 -0.87 -28.35 61.40
N LEU A 167 -0.26 -27.16 61.35
CA LEU A 167 -0.16 -26.26 62.51
C LEU A 167 -1.53 -25.84 63.03
N PHE A 168 -2.49 -25.56 62.14
CA PHE A 168 -3.85 -25.23 62.54
C PHE A 168 -4.57 -26.44 63.17
N SER A 169 -4.37 -27.63 62.63
CA SER A 169 -4.96 -28.86 63.16
C SER A 169 -4.43 -29.18 64.57
N ILE A 170 -3.13 -28.99 64.80
CA ILE A 170 -2.53 -29.10 66.13
C ILE A 170 -3.12 -28.05 67.08
N LEU A 171 -3.25 -26.79 66.62
CA LEU A 171 -3.84 -25.71 67.42
C LEU A 171 -5.27 -26.04 67.86
N VAL A 172 -6.12 -26.50 66.94
CA VAL A 172 -7.50 -26.90 67.24
C VAL A 172 -7.53 -28.07 68.21
N SER A 173 -6.67 -29.08 68.01
CA SER A 173 -6.59 -30.24 68.91
C SER A 173 -6.23 -29.84 70.33
N ILE A 174 -5.24 -28.96 70.50
CA ILE A 174 -4.84 -28.45 71.83
C ILE A 174 -5.98 -27.69 72.49
N VAL A 175 -6.67 -26.82 71.75
CA VAL A 175 -7.79 -26.04 72.30
C VAL A 175 -8.93 -26.97 72.73
N CYS A 176 -9.30 -27.96 71.92
CA CYS A 176 -10.35 -28.91 72.24
C CYS A 176 -10.02 -29.85 73.42
N SER A 177 -8.74 -30.03 73.78
CA SER A 177 -8.33 -30.86 74.93
C SER A 177 -8.57 -30.20 76.29
N PHE A 178 -8.92 -28.91 76.34
CA PHE A 178 -9.21 -28.24 77.61
C PHE A 178 -10.66 -28.50 78.05
N GLU A 179 -10.85 -29.18 79.19
CA GLU A 179 -12.17 -29.57 79.73
C GLU A 179 -13.16 -28.40 79.94
N LYS A 180 -12.67 -27.15 80.01
CA LYS A 180 -13.48 -25.95 80.24
C LYS A 180 -13.71 -25.09 78.99
N THR A 181 -13.42 -25.57 77.78
CA THR A 181 -13.69 -24.76 76.59
C THR A 181 -15.19 -24.56 76.37
N PRO A 182 -15.67 -23.32 76.25
CA PRO A 182 -17.06 -23.06 75.88
C PRO A 182 -17.35 -23.67 74.50
N TRP A 183 -18.49 -24.35 74.36
CA TRP A 183 -18.92 -24.99 73.10
C TRP A 183 -18.93 -24.02 71.90
N LEU A 184 -19.24 -22.73 72.14
CA LEU A 184 -19.17 -21.67 71.13
C LEU A 184 -17.75 -21.45 70.59
N VAL A 185 -16.72 -21.50 71.44
CA VAL A 185 -15.32 -21.30 71.03
C VAL A 185 -14.83 -22.48 70.17
N ALA A 186 -15.24 -23.71 70.54
CA ALA A 186 -14.93 -24.92 69.77
C ALA A 186 -15.53 -24.89 68.35
N ILE A 187 -16.65 -24.18 68.13
CA ILE A 187 -17.30 -24.05 66.81
C ILE A 187 -16.79 -22.83 66.04
N LEU A 188 -16.55 -21.70 66.71
CA LEU A 188 -16.12 -20.45 66.06
C LEU A 188 -14.67 -20.50 65.57
N LEU A 189 -13.78 -21.19 66.29
CA LEU A 189 -12.35 -21.27 65.96
C LEU A 189 -12.10 -21.98 64.60
N PRO A 190 -12.71 -23.14 64.29
CA PRO A 190 -12.63 -23.73 62.95
C PRO A 190 -13.32 -22.88 61.87
N LEU A 191 -14.47 -22.28 62.19
CA LEU A 191 -15.30 -21.56 61.21
C LEU A 191 -14.63 -20.27 60.71
N ILE A 192 -13.99 -19.52 61.61
CA ILE A 192 -13.37 -18.22 61.30
C ILE A 192 -11.84 -18.33 61.22
N GLY A 193 -11.23 -19.08 62.12
CA GLY A 193 -9.77 -19.27 62.17
C GLY A 193 -9.25 -20.18 61.05
N GLY A 194 -10.03 -21.19 60.64
CA GLY A 194 -9.66 -22.12 59.57
C GLY A 194 -9.33 -21.40 58.26
N PRO A 195 -10.22 -20.58 57.70
CA PRO A 195 -9.94 -19.83 56.48
C PRO A 195 -8.70 -18.92 56.59
N CYS A 196 -8.51 -18.27 57.74
CA CYS A 196 -7.36 -17.40 58.02
C CYS A 196 -6.04 -18.18 57.98
N PHE A 197 -5.95 -19.30 58.68
CA PHE A 197 -4.73 -20.10 58.75
C PHE A 197 -4.47 -20.91 57.48
N VAL A 198 -5.52 -21.37 56.79
CA VAL A 198 -5.36 -22.23 55.61
C VAL A 198 -5.10 -21.42 54.34
N PHE A 199 -5.69 -20.23 54.19
CA PHE A 199 -5.56 -19.45 52.95
C PHE A 199 -4.76 -18.17 53.13
N PHE A 200 -5.08 -17.34 54.12
CA PHE A 200 -4.48 -16.01 54.24
C PHE A 200 -3.02 -16.06 54.68
N ILE A 201 -2.69 -16.86 55.69
CA ILE A 201 -1.30 -16.98 56.18
C ILE A 201 -0.36 -17.57 55.11
N PRO A 202 -0.68 -18.69 54.43
CA PRO A 202 0.13 -19.21 53.34
C PRO A 202 0.31 -18.23 52.19
N CYS A 203 -0.78 -17.56 51.77
CA CYS A 203 -0.70 -16.52 50.73
C CYS A 203 0.24 -15.39 51.14
N TYR A 204 0.16 -14.93 52.41
CA TYR A 204 1.05 -13.91 52.95
C TYR A 204 2.51 -14.36 53.02
N MET A 205 2.77 -15.61 53.42
CA MET A 205 4.13 -16.16 53.42
C MET A 205 4.72 -16.26 52.01
N ILE A 206 3.91 -16.65 51.02
CA ILE A 206 4.32 -16.69 49.62
C ILE A 206 4.65 -15.29 49.10
N THR A 207 3.86 -14.26 49.45
CA THR A 207 4.16 -12.87 49.04
C THR A 207 5.44 -12.34 49.68
N LEU A 208 5.72 -12.68 50.94
CA LEU A 208 6.99 -12.33 51.60
C LEU A 208 8.20 -12.97 50.90
N ILE A 209 8.10 -14.26 50.53
CA ILE A 209 9.17 -14.96 49.79
C ILE A 209 9.40 -14.29 48.43
N LYS A 210 8.32 -13.95 47.71
CA LYS A 210 8.40 -13.22 46.43
C LYS A 210 9.11 -11.88 46.61
N ASN A 211 8.72 -11.10 47.61
CA ASN A 211 9.30 -9.79 47.89
C ASN A 211 10.79 -9.88 48.27
N LYS A 212 11.17 -10.90 49.05
CA LYS A 212 12.57 -11.16 49.39
C LYS A 212 13.40 -11.47 48.15
N LYS A 213 12.92 -12.36 47.27
CA LYS A 213 13.58 -12.68 45.99
C LYS A 213 13.78 -11.44 45.11
N VAL A 214 12.74 -10.59 44.99
CA VAL A 214 12.82 -9.33 44.25
C VAL A 214 13.88 -8.40 44.84
N LYS A 215 13.92 -8.27 46.17
CA LYS A 215 14.91 -7.43 46.88
C LYS A 215 16.33 -7.93 46.66
N ASP A 216 16.55 -9.25 46.79
CA ASP A 216 17.85 -9.87 46.58
C ASP A 216 18.32 -9.72 45.12
N TRP A 217 17.39 -9.84 44.15
CA TRP A 217 17.68 -9.58 42.74
C TRP A 217 18.08 -8.13 42.48
N LYS A 218 17.29 -7.15 42.93
CA LYS A 218 17.59 -5.72 42.77
C LYS A 218 18.93 -5.34 43.39
N LYS A 219 19.32 -5.98 44.49
CA LYS A 219 20.64 -5.81 45.11
C LYS A 219 21.77 -6.37 44.24
N LYS A 220 21.57 -7.52 43.60
CA LYS A 220 22.58 -8.19 42.77
C LYS A 220 22.74 -7.54 41.38
N TYR A 221 21.64 -7.02 40.82
CA TYR A 221 21.61 -6.43 39.48
C TYR A 221 20.90 -5.07 39.48
N PRO A 222 21.51 -4.01 40.05
CA PRO A 222 20.83 -2.72 40.23
C PRO A 222 20.46 -2.02 38.92
N ASN A 223 21.28 -2.19 37.88
CA ASN A 223 21.12 -1.50 36.59
C ASN A 223 20.40 -2.34 35.51
N ASP A 224 19.78 -3.47 35.89
CA ASP A 224 19.08 -4.34 34.93
C ASP A 224 17.72 -3.74 34.52
N ALA A 225 17.44 -3.75 33.22
CA ALA A 225 16.16 -3.29 32.67
C ALA A 225 14.96 -4.11 33.18
N VAL A 226 15.17 -5.35 33.60
CA VAL A 226 14.12 -6.20 34.20
C VAL A 226 13.58 -5.60 35.50
N ASN A 227 14.38 -4.79 36.22
CA ASN A 227 13.95 -4.16 37.47
C ASN A 227 12.75 -3.22 37.33
N GLN A 228 12.48 -2.71 36.12
CA GLN A 228 11.29 -1.90 35.84
C GLN A 228 9.99 -2.71 35.94
N TYR A 229 10.07 -4.04 35.87
CA TYR A 229 8.94 -4.96 35.86
C TYR A 229 8.84 -5.85 37.12
N LEU A 230 9.73 -5.66 38.11
CA LEU A 230 9.82 -6.45 39.36
C LEU A 230 9.18 -5.74 40.58
#